data_AF-A0A7K3PK24-F1
#
_entry.id   AF-A0A7K3PK24-F1
#
_cell.length_a   1.000
_cell.length_b   1.000
_cell.length_c   1.000
_cell.angle_alpha   90.00
_cell.angle_beta   90.00
_cell.angle_gamma   90.00
#
_symmetry.space_group_name_H-M   'P 1'
#
loop_
_entity.id
_entity.type
_entity.pdbx_description
1 polymer ?
#
loop_
_entity_poly.entity_id
_entity_poly.type
_entity_poly.pdbx_seq_one_letter_code
_entity_poly.pdbx_strand_id
1 'polypeptide(L)'
;MTDSIPPLSPNYASQRQHVYTEATEVHGKWPVEFQFRPARGDHRNLLVVFSSVGSKYGFGNALDSVQCNILRIRDHFDGAASYYVARDMDFSVSDSIQALIESFMERLGTSRDQVTLLGASKGGSAALYYGVKYGFKNIVASTPQYFLGSYSHGHGQLGDAVLGEGQSAENVATMDAVMKDLLGGESDFDRNVYVVSSPGDYQYEQEVKHYLPALRRYENFNFLFVDSPTVRRHDEVVRQGLPSILSIVYALTEGAAPRWGDVRIGPDPEDPEKAGKYLAELRNEDTAVAVLARAAFVDDHARLSGHAFLPGVPREGEADEVKRLVLERQGETWAFPLESTKEIRLYRDYFDQYFCEYAEGGFSTGEGVTFESLPLGTFEASICVSSPDEKIERRTRLIAQKIVDIRRSMGDSELIVKGNKNGVKLTKRSIVGSDTDGVRFSLKNSWKRDRTVHAEGVFFLPGRNAEKKNHAMYYLVLQGRRGCFSFPLEAKKNVGATRPHVTSGDVGTYHWGYFTTPGTTGIDVSAVPAGRYRMSVSMSAGGSLFTKRAGSVVLGKAD
;
A
#
# COMPACT_ATOMS: atom_id res chain seq x y z
N MET A 1 7.16 -31.27 -51.02
CA MET A 1 6.05 -31.74 -50.17
C MET A 1 5.67 -30.57 -49.27
N THR A 2 4.70 -29.77 -49.70
CA THR A 2 4.08 -28.70 -48.90
C THR A 2 2.82 -29.28 -48.30
N ASP A 3 2.98 -30.17 -47.33
CA ASP A 3 1.86 -30.62 -46.53
C ASP A 3 1.54 -29.50 -45.55
N SER A 4 0.33 -28.93 -45.65
CA SER A 4 -0.09 -27.85 -44.76
C SER A 4 -0.21 -28.39 -43.34
N ILE A 5 0.74 -27.99 -42.49
CA ILE A 5 0.72 -28.32 -41.06
C ILE A 5 -0.49 -27.61 -40.44
N PRO A 6 -1.25 -28.28 -39.56
CA PRO A 6 -2.37 -27.66 -38.88
C PRO A 6 -1.93 -26.45 -38.03
N PRO A 7 -2.82 -25.49 -37.80
CA PRO A 7 -2.54 -24.36 -36.94
C PRO A 7 -2.21 -24.84 -35.52
N LEU A 8 -1.34 -24.09 -34.83
CA LEU A 8 -0.99 -24.36 -33.44
C LEU A 8 -2.26 -24.38 -32.60
N SER A 9 -2.53 -25.52 -32.00
CA SER A 9 -3.53 -25.60 -30.93
C SER A 9 -2.99 -24.88 -29.69
N PRO A 10 -3.84 -24.19 -28.92
CA PRO A 10 -3.42 -23.61 -27.65
C PRO A 10 -2.79 -24.68 -26.76
N ASN A 11 -1.72 -24.34 -26.06
CA ASN A 11 -1.11 -25.26 -25.11
C ASN A 11 -2.06 -25.46 -23.94
N TYR A 12 -2.50 -26.70 -23.70
CA TYR A 12 -3.39 -27.04 -22.59
C TYR A 12 -2.91 -26.50 -21.22
N ALA A 13 -1.59 -26.50 -20.97
CA ALA A 13 -1.00 -25.96 -19.74
C ALA A 13 -1.15 -24.43 -19.63
N SER A 14 -1.22 -23.71 -20.76
CA SER A 14 -1.47 -22.27 -20.79
C SER A 14 -2.94 -21.91 -20.57
N GLN A 15 -3.86 -22.85 -20.77
CA GLN A 15 -5.30 -22.66 -20.59
C GLN A 15 -5.76 -22.88 -19.14
N ARG A 16 -5.01 -23.65 -18.34
CA ARG A 16 -5.31 -23.91 -16.92
C ARG A 16 -4.35 -23.17 -16.00
N GLN A 17 -4.35 -21.84 -16.10
CA GLN A 17 -3.61 -21.03 -15.14
C GLN A 17 -4.35 -21.01 -13.80
N HIS A 18 -3.65 -21.40 -12.74
CA HIS A 18 -4.15 -21.27 -11.38
C HIS A 18 -3.90 -19.85 -10.86
N VAL A 19 -4.59 -18.90 -11.48
CA VAL A 19 -4.51 -17.46 -11.18
C VAL A 19 -5.92 -16.91 -11.05
N TYR A 20 -6.07 -15.81 -10.33
CA TYR A 20 -7.34 -15.09 -10.28
C TYR A 20 -7.61 -14.40 -11.61
N THR A 21 -8.80 -14.62 -12.16
CA THR A 21 -9.33 -13.90 -13.32
C THR A 21 -10.46 -12.98 -12.87
N GLU A 22 -10.39 -11.71 -13.25
CA GLU A 22 -11.47 -10.75 -13.02
C GLU A 22 -12.50 -10.82 -14.14
N ALA A 23 -13.78 -10.79 -13.79
CA ALA A 23 -14.88 -10.71 -14.74
C ALA A 23 -16.08 -9.99 -14.11
N THR A 24 -17.04 -9.65 -14.96
CA THR A 24 -18.33 -9.10 -14.58
C THR A 24 -19.40 -9.93 -15.25
N GLU A 25 -20.38 -10.39 -14.48
CA GLU A 25 -21.56 -11.07 -15.01
C GLU A 25 -22.82 -10.35 -14.56
N VAL A 26 -23.83 -10.33 -15.43
CA VAL A 26 -25.12 -9.71 -15.13
C VAL A 26 -26.11 -10.82 -14.89
N HIS A 27 -26.51 -10.97 -13.62
CA HIS A 27 -27.56 -11.88 -13.20
C HIS A 27 -28.64 -11.04 -12.52
N GLY A 28 -29.80 -10.86 -13.15
CA GLY A 28 -30.83 -9.94 -12.66
C GLY A 28 -30.53 -8.48 -12.99
N LYS A 29 -30.82 -7.56 -12.06
CA LYS A 29 -30.74 -6.10 -12.29
C LYS A 29 -29.30 -5.59 -12.29
N TRP A 30 -28.44 -6.12 -11.42
CA TRP A 30 -27.13 -5.52 -11.14
C TRP A 30 -25.99 -6.32 -11.76
N PRO A 31 -25.05 -5.68 -12.50
CA PRO A 31 -23.78 -6.30 -12.85
C PRO A 31 -22.98 -6.60 -11.59
N VAL A 32 -22.46 -7.82 -11.47
CA VAL A 32 -21.66 -8.26 -10.32
C VAL A 32 -20.21 -8.47 -10.77
N GLU A 33 -19.31 -7.65 -10.24
CA GLU A 33 -17.87 -7.81 -10.45
C GLU A 33 -17.28 -8.86 -9.49
N PHE A 34 -16.46 -9.77 -10.02
CA PHE A 34 -15.84 -10.82 -9.22
C PHE A 34 -14.43 -11.18 -9.67
N GLN A 35 -13.72 -11.88 -8.80
CA GLN A 35 -12.50 -12.63 -9.09
C GLN A 35 -12.76 -14.11 -8.90
N PHE A 36 -12.40 -14.93 -9.88
CA PHE A 36 -12.48 -16.38 -9.78
C PHE A 36 -11.10 -17.02 -9.91
N ARG A 37 -10.83 -18.06 -9.11
CA ARG A 37 -9.68 -18.93 -9.27
C ARG A 37 -10.15 -20.39 -9.17
N PRO A 38 -9.84 -21.24 -10.17
CA PRO A 38 -10.24 -22.65 -10.14
C PRO A 38 -9.45 -23.42 -9.08
N ALA A 39 -10.06 -24.50 -8.58
CA ALA A 39 -9.42 -25.43 -7.65
C ALA A 39 -8.13 -26.05 -8.21
N ARG A 40 -7.27 -26.50 -7.31
CA ARG A 40 -6.20 -27.48 -7.59
C ARG A 40 -6.74 -28.88 -7.30
N GLY A 41 -6.18 -29.89 -7.96
CA GLY A 41 -6.54 -31.28 -7.71
C GLY A 41 -8.04 -31.54 -7.78
N ASP A 42 -8.55 -32.27 -6.79
CA ASP A 42 -9.94 -32.68 -6.62
C ASP A 42 -10.69 -31.88 -5.53
N HIS A 43 -10.18 -30.72 -5.12
CA HIS A 43 -10.77 -29.83 -4.10
C HIS A 43 -12.00 -29.06 -4.65
N ARG A 44 -13.10 -29.77 -4.92
CA ARG A 44 -14.26 -29.26 -5.68
C ARG A 44 -15.10 -28.19 -4.97
N ASN A 45 -15.01 -28.07 -3.65
CA ASN A 45 -15.80 -27.13 -2.86
C ASN A 45 -15.59 -25.67 -3.33
N LEU A 46 -16.56 -24.81 -3.05
CA LEU A 46 -16.54 -23.39 -3.43
C LEU A 46 -16.42 -22.51 -2.18
N LEU A 47 -15.37 -21.69 -2.14
CA LEU A 47 -15.21 -20.62 -1.16
C LEU A 47 -15.69 -19.30 -1.78
N VAL A 48 -16.77 -18.74 -1.26
CA VAL A 48 -17.27 -17.41 -1.62
C VAL A 48 -16.75 -16.40 -0.61
N VAL A 49 -16.13 -15.33 -1.10
CA VAL A 49 -15.46 -14.33 -0.26
C VAL A 49 -16.07 -12.95 -0.50
N PHE A 50 -16.56 -12.34 0.58
CA PHE A 50 -17.05 -10.96 0.60
C PHE A 50 -15.98 -10.03 1.16
N SER A 51 -15.74 -8.90 0.48
CA SER A 51 -14.73 -7.91 0.85
C SER A 51 -15.20 -6.96 1.95
N SER A 52 -14.26 -6.49 2.77
CA SER A 52 -14.47 -5.41 3.73
C SER A 52 -14.44 -4.04 3.04
N VAL A 53 -14.82 -2.98 3.77
CA VAL A 53 -14.67 -1.60 3.29
C VAL A 53 -13.21 -1.31 2.93
N GLY A 54 -12.96 -0.66 1.79
CA GLY A 54 -11.62 -0.32 1.32
C GLY A 54 -10.83 -1.46 0.64
N SER A 55 -11.37 -2.69 0.60
CA SER A 55 -10.78 -3.81 -0.13
C SER A 55 -11.56 -4.14 -1.40
N LYS A 56 -10.85 -4.27 -2.54
CA LYS A 56 -11.45 -4.70 -3.82
C LYS A 56 -11.92 -6.16 -3.75
N TYR A 57 -11.07 -7.05 -3.24
CA TYR A 57 -11.37 -8.47 -3.04
C TYR A 57 -10.81 -8.92 -1.69
N GLY A 58 -11.66 -9.45 -0.81
CA GLY A 58 -11.30 -9.79 0.57
C GLY A 58 -10.11 -10.76 0.68
N PHE A 59 -9.40 -10.73 1.82
CA PHE A 59 -8.32 -11.65 2.21
C PHE A 59 -7.04 -11.65 1.34
N GLY A 60 -6.96 -10.93 0.22
CA GLY A 60 -5.70 -10.71 -0.52
C GLY A 60 -4.93 -12.01 -0.81
N ASN A 61 -3.63 -12.04 -0.53
CA ASN A 61 -2.81 -13.24 -0.78
C ASN A 61 -2.97 -14.33 0.30
N ALA A 62 -3.77 -14.10 1.36
CA ALA A 62 -3.94 -15.09 2.44
C ALA A 62 -4.62 -16.38 1.96
N LEU A 63 -5.32 -16.34 0.82
CA LEU A 63 -5.99 -17.52 0.24
C LEU A 63 -5.16 -18.22 -0.84
N ASP A 64 -3.92 -17.78 -1.11
CA ASP A 64 -3.10 -18.36 -2.18
C ASP A 64 -2.84 -19.85 -1.98
N SER A 65 -2.76 -20.29 -0.73
CA SER A 65 -2.56 -21.69 -0.32
C SER A 65 -3.85 -22.50 -0.18
N VAL A 66 -5.03 -21.88 -0.21
CA VAL A 66 -6.31 -22.61 -0.25
C VAL A 66 -6.40 -23.36 -1.58
N GLN A 67 -6.87 -24.60 -1.59
CA GLN A 67 -6.84 -25.44 -2.80
C GLN A 67 -8.17 -25.46 -3.57
N CYS A 68 -9.27 -25.07 -2.94
CA CYS A 68 -10.61 -25.15 -3.53
C CYS A 68 -10.88 -24.06 -4.58
N ASN A 69 -12.07 -24.11 -5.20
CA ASN A 69 -12.56 -23.02 -6.06
C ASN A 69 -12.80 -21.78 -5.21
N ILE A 70 -12.35 -20.61 -5.67
CA ILE A 70 -12.54 -19.35 -4.94
C ILE A 70 -13.25 -18.33 -5.81
N LEU A 71 -14.40 -17.87 -5.34
CA LEU A 71 -15.16 -16.77 -5.90
C LEU A 71 -15.11 -15.58 -4.93
N ARG A 72 -14.42 -14.50 -5.31
CA ARG A 72 -14.38 -13.25 -4.56
C ARG A 72 -15.31 -12.24 -5.19
N ILE A 73 -16.30 -11.77 -4.44
CA ILE A 73 -17.31 -10.84 -4.96
C ILE A 73 -16.94 -9.42 -4.50
N ARG A 74 -16.81 -8.49 -5.45
CA ARG A 74 -16.54 -7.09 -5.15
C ARG A 74 -17.85 -6.39 -4.80
N ASP A 75 -17.86 -5.63 -3.72
CA ASP A 75 -18.98 -4.74 -3.40
C ASP A 75 -18.87 -3.44 -4.21
N HIS A 76 -19.35 -3.47 -5.45
CA HIS A 76 -19.33 -2.33 -6.35
C HIS A 76 -20.50 -2.40 -7.34
N PHE A 77 -21.52 -1.59 -7.09
CA PHE A 77 -22.77 -1.54 -7.83
C PHE A 77 -23.09 -0.09 -8.18
N ASP A 78 -23.08 0.21 -9.47
CA ASP A 78 -23.26 1.57 -9.99
C ASP A 78 -22.33 2.59 -9.30
N GLY A 79 -21.03 2.32 -9.38
CA GLY A 79 -19.99 3.22 -8.88
C GLY A 79 -19.75 3.17 -7.36
N ALA A 80 -20.58 2.48 -6.57
CA ALA A 80 -20.53 2.56 -5.12
C ALA A 80 -20.77 1.22 -4.39
N ALA A 81 -20.56 1.19 -3.07
CA ALA A 81 -20.78 0.00 -2.24
C ALA A 81 -22.27 -0.17 -1.87
N SER A 82 -22.69 -1.40 -1.58
CA SER A 82 -24.08 -1.74 -1.22
C SER A 82 -24.22 -2.49 0.11
N TYR A 83 -23.10 -2.68 0.83
CA TYR A 83 -23.05 -3.60 1.98
C TYR A 83 -23.40 -5.06 1.61
N TYR A 84 -23.40 -5.39 0.31
CA TYR A 84 -23.96 -6.62 -0.27
C TYR A 84 -25.46 -6.83 0.00
N VAL A 85 -26.17 -5.80 0.45
CA VAL A 85 -27.57 -5.91 0.89
C VAL A 85 -28.47 -4.96 0.09
N ALA A 86 -28.10 -3.69 0.00
CA ALA A 86 -28.91 -2.67 -0.67
C ALA A 86 -28.05 -1.57 -1.30
N ARG A 87 -28.40 -1.18 -2.53
CA ARG A 87 -27.83 -0.02 -3.21
C ARG A 87 -28.93 1.03 -3.34
N ASP A 88 -28.79 2.17 -2.67
CA ASP A 88 -29.83 3.22 -2.63
C ASP A 88 -31.18 2.64 -2.18
N MET A 89 -31.16 1.87 -1.09
CA MET A 89 -32.32 1.10 -0.58
C MET A 89 -32.92 0.07 -1.54
N ASP A 90 -32.31 -0.18 -2.70
CA ASP A 90 -32.68 -1.28 -3.59
C ASP A 90 -32.02 -2.59 -3.16
N PHE A 91 -32.82 -3.45 -2.52
CA PHE A 91 -32.41 -4.76 -2.01
C PHE A 91 -32.20 -5.83 -3.10
N SER A 92 -32.55 -5.57 -4.36
CA SER A 92 -32.37 -6.51 -5.48
C SER A 92 -30.89 -6.77 -5.84
N VAL A 93 -29.97 -5.96 -5.29
CA VAL A 93 -28.53 -6.26 -5.33
C VAL A 93 -28.25 -7.62 -4.70
N SER A 94 -29.00 -7.98 -3.64
CA SER A 94 -28.81 -9.23 -2.95
C SER A 94 -29.11 -10.45 -3.84
N ASP A 95 -30.17 -10.35 -4.64
CA ASP A 95 -30.60 -11.39 -5.59
C ASP A 95 -29.61 -11.53 -6.76
N SER A 96 -29.03 -10.42 -7.23
CA SER A 96 -28.05 -10.44 -8.32
C SER A 96 -26.76 -11.16 -7.89
N ILE A 97 -26.29 -10.91 -6.66
CA ILE A 97 -25.15 -11.61 -6.07
C ILE A 97 -25.48 -13.09 -5.83
N GLN A 98 -26.68 -13.42 -5.33
CA GLN A 98 -27.09 -14.81 -5.12
C GLN A 98 -27.10 -15.58 -6.43
N ALA A 99 -27.68 -15.01 -7.50
CA ALA A 99 -27.73 -15.64 -8.80
C ALA A 99 -26.33 -15.86 -9.40
N LEU A 100 -25.37 -14.95 -9.15
CA LEU A 100 -23.97 -15.20 -9.48
C LEU A 100 -23.43 -16.44 -8.76
N ILE A 101 -23.63 -16.55 -7.45
CA ILE A 101 -23.15 -17.70 -6.65
C ILE A 101 -23.78 -19.00 -7.19
N GLU A 102 -25.08 -19.01 -7.46
CA GLU A 102 -25.79 -20.16 -8.03
C GLU A 102 -25.25 -20.56 -9.41
N SER A 103 -24.92 -19.59 -10.26
CA SER A 103 -24.32 -19.88 -11.57
C SER A 103 -22.96 -20.58 -11.43
N PHE A 104 -22.15 -20.21 -10.43
CA PHE A 104 -20.89 -20.89 -10.14
C PHE A 104 -21.12 -22.28 -9.55
N MET A 105 -22.13 -22.43 -8.70
CA MET A 105 -22.50 -23.73 -8.16
C MET A 105 -22.91 -24.70 -9.27
N GLU A 106 -23.70 -24.25 -10.23
CA GLU A 106 -24.12 -25.04 -11.40
C GLU A 106 -22.91 -25.43 -12.26
N ARG A 107 -22.05 -24.47 -12.61
CA ARG A 107 -20.83 -24.72 -13.41
C ARG A 107 -19.87 -25.70 -12.76
N LEU A 108 -19.78 -25.68 -11.42
CA LEU A 108 -18.87 -26.52 -10.65
C LEU A 108 -19.51 -27.83 -10.18
N GLY A 109 -20.83 -27.98 -10.33
CA GLY A 109 -21.59 -29.12 -9.81
C GLY A 109 -21.52 -29.23 -8.29
N THR A 110 -21.59 -28.11 -7.57
CA THR A 110 -21.51 -28.05 -6.10
C THR A 110 -22.87 -27.79 -5.46
N SER A 111 -23.15 -28.40 -4.32
CA SER A 111 -24.34 -28.13 -3.51
C SER A 111 -24.09 -27.00 -2.49
N ARG A 112 -25.15 -26.48 -1.86
CA ARG A 112 -25.05 -25.46 -0.80
C ARG A 112 -24.19 -25.90 0.39
N ASP A 113 -24.14 -27.21 0.66
CA ASP A 113 -23.32 -27.81 1.72
C ASP A 113 -21.82 -27.79 1.41
N GLN A 114 -21.48 -27.68 0.13
CA GLN A 114 -20.10 -27.60 -0.37
C GLN A 114 -19.65 -26.14 -0.60
N VAL A 115 -20.49 -25.17 -0.25
CA VAL A 115 -20.16 -23.75 -0.30
C VAL A 115 -19.78 -23.27 1.11
N THR A 116 -18.67 -22.54 1.18
CA THR A 116 -18.25 -21.81 2.38
C THR A 116 -18.28 -20.32 2.11
N LEU A 117 -19.01 -19.57 2.95
CA LEU A 117 -19.05 -18.13 2.91
C LEU A 117 -18.02 -17.56 3.88
N LEU A 118 -17.17 -16.66 3.40
CA LEU A 118 -16.10 -16.05 4.18
C LEU A 118 -16.17 -14.53 4.05
N GLY A 119 -16.03 -13.83 5.17
CA GLY A 119 -15.87 -12.39 5.14
C GLY A 119 -15.41 -11.79 6.46
N ALA A 120 -14.96 -10.54 6.39
CA ALA A 120 -14.59 -9.74 7.55
C ALA A 120 -15.28 -8.39 7.53
N SER A 121 -15.65 -7.87 8.71
CA SER A 121 -16.39 -6.61 8.83
C SER A 121 -17.65 -6.68 7.98
N LYS A 122 -17.87 -5.72 7.07
CA LYS A 122 -18.97 -5.70 6.11
C LYS A 122 -19.14 -7.04 5.38
N GLY A 123 -18.02 -7.66 4.99
CA GLY A 123 -18.04 -8.98 4.35
C GLY A 123 -18.45 -10.10 5.30
N GLY A 124 -18.16 -9.98 6.60
CA GLY A 124 -18.60 -10.91 7.63
C GLY A 124 -20.12 -10.82 7.83
N SER A 125 -20.67 -9.61 7.85
CA SER A 125 -22.13 -9.40 7.83
C SER A 125 -22.76 -10.00 6.60
N ALA A 126 -22.16 -9.83 5.41
CA ALA A 126 -22.62 -10.46 4.18
C ALA A 126 -22.56 -11.99 4.26
N ALA A 127 -21.47 -12.58 4.76
CA ALA A 127 -21.36 -14.03 4.93
C ALA A 127 -22.50 -14.59 5.82
N LEU A 128 -22.83 -13.89 6.92
CA LEU A 128 -23.99 -14.24 7.75
C LEU A 128 -25.30 -14.03 7.00
N TYR A 129 -25.50 -12.86 6.38
CA TYR A 129 -26.72 -12.52 5.65
C TYR A 129 -27.06 -13.56 4.58
N TYR A 130 -26.11 -13.88 3.70
CA TYR A 130 -26.32 -14.84 2.63
C TYR A 130 -26.46 -16.26 3.16
N GLY A 131 -25.68 -16.63 4.17
CA GLY A 131 -25.73 -17.98 4.73
C GLY A 131 -27.08 -18.31 5.34
N VAL A 132 -27.65 -17.34 6.06
CA VAL A 132 -28.97 -17.45 6.69
C VAL A 132 -30.08 -17.31 5.65
N LYS A 133 -30.07 -16.25 4.83
CA LYS A 133 -31.15 -15.96 3.86
C LYS A 133 -31.29 -17.02 2.76
N TYR A 134 -30.18 -17.57 2.28
CA TYR A 134 -30.16 -18.48 1.12
C TYR A 134 -29.73 -19.91 1.46
N GLY A 135 -29.60 -20.23 2.76
CA GLY A 135 -29.40 -21.60 3.25
C GLY A 135 -28.04 -22.20 2.94
N PHE A 136 -26.96 -21.41 2.97
CA PHE A 136 -25.61 -21.97 2.84
C PHE A 136 -25.12 -22.54 4.17
N LYS A 137 -24.52 -23.72 4.12
CA LYS A 137 -24.19 -24.52 5.31
C LYS A 137 -23.06 -23.93 6.14
N ASN A 138 -22.02 -23.41 5.49
CA ASN A 138 -20.76 -23.08 6.14
C ASN A 138 -20.51 -21.57 6.09
N ILE A 139 -20.41 -20.94 7.26
CA ILE A 139 -20.28 -19.49 7.40
C ILE A 139 -19.11 -19.15 8.31
N VAL A 140 -18.14 -18.38 7.81
CA VAL A 140 -16.98 -17.88 8.55
C VAL A 140 -17.00 -16.36 8.51
N ALA A 141 -17.33 -15.73 9.63
CA ALA A 141 -17.48 -14.28 9.75
C ALA A 141 -16.51 -13.72 10.80
N SER A 142 -15.57 -12.89 10.38
CA SER A 142 -14.74 -12.12 11.31
C SER A 142 -15.35 -10.76 11.56
N THR A 143 -15.52 -10.39 12.83
CA THR A 143 -15.96 -9.07 13.31
C THR A 143 -17.13 -8.47 12.51
N PRO A 144 -18.25 -9.20 12.32
CA PRO A 144 -19.39 -8.72 11.54
C PRO A 144 -20.12 -7.54 12.21
N GLN A 145 -20.59 -6.57 11.41
CA GLN A 145 -21.46 -5.47 11.85
C GLN A 145 -22.92 -5.91 11.90
N TYR A 146 -23.64 -5.57 12.97
CA TYR A 146 -25.06 -5.90 13.18
C TYR A 146 -25.97 -4.78 12.70
N PHE A 147 -25.64 -3.53 13.03
CA PHE A 147 -26.43 -2.34 12.68
C PHE A 147 -25.92 -1.71 11.38
N LEU A 148 -26.32 -2.30 10.24
CA LEU A 148 -25.81 -1.92 8.92
C LEU A 148 -26.13 -0.47 8.54
N GLY A 149 -27.29 0.03 8.96
CA GLY A 149 -27.74 1.38 8.70
C GLY A 149 -26.99 2.40 9.54
N SER A 150 -26.93 2.18 10.86
CA SER A 150 -26.18 3.03 11.79
C SER A 150 -24.70 3.08 11.44
N TYR A 151 -24.10 1.94 11.04
CA TYR A 151 -22.73 1.91 10.57
C TYR A 151 -22.54 2.66 9.24
N SER A 152 -23.52 2.65 8.33
CA SER A 152 -23.41 3.36 7.05
C SER A 152 -23.65 4.86 7.19
N HIS A 153 -24.48 5.27 8.15
CA HIS A 153 -24.85 6.66 8.38
C HIS A 153 -23.63 7.54 8.67
N GLY A 154 -23.55 8.70 8.03
CA GLY A 154 -22.46 9.66 8.21
C GLY A 154 -21.10 9.25 7.63
N HIS A 155 -20.98 8.06 7.01
CA HIS A 155 -19.72 7.56 6.42
C HIS A 155 -19.51 8.00 4.96
N GLY A 156 -19.75 9.28 4.67
CA GLY A 156 -19.55 9.88 3.35
C GLY A 156 -20.24 9.10 2.22
N GLN A 157 -19.49 8.76 1.17
CA GLN A 157 -20.00 8.03 0.00
C GLN A 157 -20.64 6.67 0.33
N LEU A 158 -20.25 6.02 1.44
CA LEU A 158 -20.89 4.76 1.86
C LEU A 158 -22.34 5.00 2.30
N GLY A 159 -22.57 6.08 3.06
CA GLY A 159 -23.89 6.42 3.58
C GLY A 159 -24.89 6.66 2.46
N ASP A 160 -24.56 7.57 1.53
CA ASP A 160 -25.44 7.88 0.40
C ASP A 160 -25.63 6.67 -0.53
N ALA A 161 -24.60 5.84 -0.68
CA ALA A 161 -24.67 4.68 -1.56
C ALA A 161 -25.61 3.59 -1.06
N VAL A 162 -25.69 3.39 0.26
CA VAL A 162 -26.52 2.34 0.87
C VAL A 162 -27.89 2.88 1.26
N LEU A 163 -27.93 4.01 1.95
CA LEU A 163 -29.11 4.61 2.56
C LEU A 163 -29.84 5.60 1.66
N GLY A 164 -29.26 5.92 0.50
CA GLY A 164 -29.76 6.94 -0.41
C GLY A 164 -29.44 8.37 0.03
N GLU A 165 -29.67 9.32 -0.89
CA GLU A 165 -29.41 10.74 -0.66
C GLU A 165 -30.16 11.24 0.58
N GLY A 166 -29.47 11.99 1.43
CA GLY A 166 -30.04 12.55 2.66
C GLY A 166 -30.13 11.57 3.83
N GLN A 167 -29.89 10.27 3.62
CA GLN A 167 -29.70 9.25 4.65
C GLN A 167 -30.79 9.31 5.74
N SER A 168 -32.06 9.20 5.34
CA SER A 168 -33.21 9.38 6.24
C SER A 168 -33.15 8.43 7.44
N ALA A 169 -33.68 8.87 8.59
CA ALA A 169 -33.75 8.03 9.79
C ALA A 169 -34.55 6.73 9.56
N GLU A 170 -35.53 6.75 8.65
CA GLU A 170 -36.28 5.57 8.22
C GLU A 170 -35.41 4.56 7.47
N ASN A 171 -34.55 5.03 6.56
CA ASN A 171 -33.63 4.17 5.82
C ASN A 171 -32.58 3.56 6.74
N VAL A 172 -32.06 4.35 7.69
CA VAL A 172 -31.15 3.87 8.75
C VAL A 172 -31.83 2.75 9.55
N ALA A 173 -33.05 2.98 10.05
CA ALA A 173 -33.79 1.99 10.83
C ALA A 173 -34.11 0.72 10.02
N THR A 174 -34.46 0.87 8.74
CA THR A 174 -34.72 -0.25 7.83
C THR A 174 -33.48 -1.10 7.63
N MET A 175 -32.32 -0.48 7.39
CA MET A 175 -31.06 -1.20 7.23
C MET A 175 -30.56 -1.85 8.54
N ASP A 176 -30.80 -1.22 9.69
CA ASP A 176 -30.49 -1.80 11.01
C ASP A 176 -31.37 -3.00 11.37
N ALA A 177 -32.60 -3.04 10.84
CA ALA A 177 -33.50 -4.16 11.05
C ALA A 177 -33.11 -5.41 10.26
N VAL A 178 -32.34 -5.28 9.17
CA VAL A 178 -32.02 -6.39 8.23
C VAL A 178 -31.51 -7.64 8.96
N MET A 179 -30.46 -7.51 9.75
CA MET A 179 -29.84 -8.68 10.41
C MET A 179 -30.70 -9.20 11.55
N LYS A 180 -31.38 -8.29 12.28
CA LYS A 180 -32.29 -8.62 13.37
C LYS A 180 -33.47 -9.44 12.87
N ASP A 181 -34.13 -8.97 11.81
CA ASP A 181 -35.33 -9.60 11.27
C ASP A 181 -34.99 -10.92 10.59
N LEU A 182 -33.86 -10.98 9.87
CA LEU A 182 -33.34 -12.20 9.27
C LEU A 182 -33.09 -13.29 10.32
N LEU A 183 -32.38 -12.96 11.41
CA LEU A 183 -32.07 -13.92 12.48
C LEU A 183 -33.29 -14.23 13.35
N GLY A 184 -34.22 -13.29 13.50
CA GLY A 184 -35.48 -13.48 14.21
C GLY A 184 -36.44 -14.44 13.48
N GLY A 185 -36.41 -14.44 12.15
CA GLY A 185 -37.17 -15.35 11.30
C GLY A 185 -36.54 -16.72 11.07
N GLU A 186 -35.32 -16.97 11.57
CA GLU A 186 -34.63 -18.24 11.38
C GLU A 186 -35.36 -19.40 12.08
N SER A 187 -35.48 -20.53 11.38
CA SER A 187 -36.12 -21.76 11.83
C SER A 187 -35.29 -23.02 11.57
N ASP A 188 -34.28 -22.94 10.71
CA ASP A 188 -33.31 -24.00 10.45
C ASP A 188 -32.01 -23.69 11.19
N PHE A 189 -31.61 -24.54 12.12
CA PHE A 189 -30.43 -24.35 12.96
C PHE A 189 -29.28 -25.31 12.61
N ASP A 190 -29.41 -26.08 11.53
CA ASP A 190 -28.39 -27.03 11.10
C ASP A 190 -27.37 -26.33 10.18
N ARG A 191 -26.52 -25.47 10.77
CA ARG A 191 -25.44 -24.76 10.07
C ARG A 191 -24.13 -24.76 10.87
N ASN A 192 -23.03 -24.63 10.14
CA ASN A 192 -21.69 -24.47 10.68
C ASN A 192 -21.33 -22.99 10.67
N VAL A 193 -21.41 -22.33 11.83
CA VAL A 193 -21.22 -20.89 11.98
C VAL A 193 -20.00 -20.62 12.85
N TYR A 194 -19.02 -19.92 12.29
CA TYR A 194 -17.79 -19.53 12.97
C TYR A 194 -17.68 -18.01 13.01
N VAL A 195 -17.68 -17.44 14.21
CA VAL A 195 -17.50 -16.01 14.42
C VAL A 195 -16.17 -15.75 15.11
N VAL A 196 -15.37 -14.86 14.53
CA VAL A 196 -14.09 -14.42 15.12
C VAL A 196 -14.23 -12.97 15.56
N SER A 197 -13.86 -12.67 16.81
CA SER A 197 -13.88 -11.31 17.36
C SER A 197 -12.75 -11.12 18.37
N SER A 198 -12.65 -9.97 19.03
CA SER A 198 -11.62 -9.69 20.02
C SER A 198 -12.13 -8.73 21.11
N PRO A 199 -11.73 -8.89 22.38
CA PRO A 199 -12.00 -7.88 23.41
C PRO A 199 -11.26 -6.57 23.14
N GLY A 200 -10.19 -6.60 22.34
CA GLY A 200 -9.45 -5.40 21.91
C GLY A 200 -10.07 -4.65 20.73
N ASP A 201 -11.18 -5.15 20.17
CA ASP A 201 -11.95 -4.48 19.12
C ASP A 201 -13.17 -3.78 19.71
N TYR A 202 -13.24 -2.47 19.57
CA TYR A 202 -14.38 -1.67 20.03
C TYR A 202 -15.71 -2.10 19.40
N GLN A 203 -15.68 -2.68 18.19
CA GLN A 203 -16.88 -3.17 17.52
C GLN A 203 -17.43 -4.47 18.12
N TYR A 204 -16.70 -5.18 18.98
CA TYR A 204 -17.28 -6.31 19.69
C TYR A 204 -18.50 -5.87 20.50
N GLU A 205 -18.35 -4.78 21.27
CA GLU A 205 -19.43 -4.25 22.10
C GLU A 205 -20.53 -3.55 21.31
N GLN A 206 -20.20 -2.94 20.17
CA GLN A 206 -21.17 -2.16 19.38
C GLN A 206 -21.95 -3.03 18.40
N GLU A 207 -21.36 -4.13 17.94
CA GLU A 207 -21.86 -4.87 16.80
C GLU A 207 -21.92 -6.38 17.08
N VAL A 208 -20.76 -7.01 17.29
CA VAL A 208 -20.66 -8.48 17.28
C VAL A 208 -21.49 -9.12 18.39
N LYS A 209 -21.50 -8.54 19.59
CA LYS A 209 -22.23 -9.10 20.73
C LYS A 209 -23.73 -9.26 20.46
N HIS A 210 -24.31 -8.44 19.58
CA HIS A 210 -25.74 -8.44 19.26
C HIS A 210 -26.15 -9.67 18.43
N TYR A 211 -25.21 -10.26 17.69
CA TYR A 211 -25.41 -11.53 16.98
C TYR A 211 -25.51 -12.74 17.93
N LEU A 212 -24.73 -12.74 19.02
CA LEU A 212 -24.44 -13.95 19.80
C LEU A 212 -25.69 -14.69 20.32
N PRO A 213 -26.74 -14.01 20.84
CA PRO A 213 -27.94 -14.70 21.30
C PRO A 213 -28.63 -15.52 20.20
N ALA A 214 -28.69 -14.99 18.98
CA ALA A 214 -29.29 -15.69 17.85
C ALA A 214 -28.37 -16.78 17.30
N LEU A 215 -27.07 -16.49 17.13
CA LEU A 215 -26.14 -17.45 16.53
C LEU A 215 -25.86 -18.66 17.42
N ARG A 216 -25.91 -18.53 18.74
CA ARG A 216 -25.76 -19.67 19.67
C ARG A 216 -26.86 -20.73 19.56
N ARG A 217 -27.93 -20.47 18.80
CA ARG A 217 -28.99 -21.45 18.53
C ARG A 217 -28.60 -22.47 17.46
N TYR A 218 -27.59 -22.19 16.62
CA TYR A 218 -27.11 -23.13 15.60
C TYR A 218 -26.43 -24.34 16.23
N GLU A 219 -26.66 -25.53 15.66
CA GLU A 219 -26.12 -26.80 16.17
C GLU A 219 -24.58 -26.84 16.20
N ASN A 220 -23.93 -26.13 15.27
CA ASN A 220 -22.49 -25.97 15.23
C ASN A 220 -22.09 -24.49 15.18
N PHE A 221 -22.45 -23.76 16.24
CA PHE A 221 -21.92 -22.41 16.48
C PHE A 221 -20.56 -22.45 17.19
N ASN A 222 -19.64 -21.62 16.72
CA ASN A 222 -18.29 -21.49 17.25
C ASN A 222 -17.93 -20.01 17.36
N PHE A 223 -17.48 -19.58 18.55
CA PHE A 223 -17.05 -18.22 18.81
C PHE A 223 -15.58 -18.19 19.24
N LEU A 224 -14.74 -17.58 18.41
CA LEU A 224 -13.32 -17.43 18.67
C LEU A 224 -13.06 -15.99 19.12
N PHE A 225 -12.72 -15.82 20.38
CA PHE A 225 -12.42 -14.52 20.97
C PHE A 225 -10.91 -14.34 21.08
N VAL A 226 -10.34 -13.64 20.10
CA VAL A 226 -8.91 -13.37 19.94
C VAL A 226 -8.46 -12.37 20.98
N ASP A 227 -7.89 -12.84 22.08
CA ASP A 227 -7.35 -12.01 23.14
C ASP A 227 -5.85 -11.85 22.99
N SER A 228 -5.43 -10.70 22.47
CA SER A 228 -4.01 -10.42 22.23
C SER A 228 -3.72 -8.95 22.52
N PRO A 229 -2.60 -8.62 23.19
CA PRO A 229 -2.22 -7.23 23.41
C PRO A 229 -1.93 -6.48 22.10
N THR A 230 -1.68 -7.22 21.01
CA THR A 230 -1.44 -6.69 19.66
C THR A 230 -2.72 -6.43 18.85
N VAL A 231 -3.90 -6.66 19.44
CA VAL A 231 -5.19 -6.30 18.84
C VAL A 231 -5.74 -5.09 19.60
N ARG A 232 -5.56 -3.90 19.03
CA ARG A 232 -6.12 -2.65 19.58
C ARG A 232 -7.09 -1.97 18.62
N ARG A 233 -7.22 -2.53 17.41
CA ARG A 233 -7.99 -1.96 16.31
C ARG A 233 -8.80 -3.05 15.62
N HIS A 234 -9.90 -2.61 15.03
CA HIS A 234 -10.78 -3.47 14.24
C HIS A 234 -10.05 -4.21 13.11
N ASP A 235 -9.14 -3.55 12.38
CA ASP A 235 -8.41 -4.16 11.27
C ASP A 235 -7.40 -5.26 11.69
N GLU A 236 -7.10 -5.37 12.98
CA GLU A 236 -6.10 -6.29 13.51
C GLU A 236 -6.67 -7.63 13.95
N VAL A 237 -7.97 -7.71 14.24
CA VAL A 237 -8.63 -8.96 14.63
C VAL A 237 -8.48 -10.02 13.55
N VAL A 238 -8.76 -9.66 12.29
CA VAL A 238 -8.63 -10.57 11.14
C VAL A 238 -7.19 -11.02 10.98
N ARG A 239 -6.22 -10.11 11.16
CA ARG A 239 -4.80 -10.41 11.01
C ARG A 239 -4.34 -11.40 12.07
N GLN A 240 -4.66 -11.12 13.33
CA GLN A 240 -4.25 -11.96 14.46
C GLN A 240 -4.98 -13.30 14.44
N GLY A 241 -6.27 -13.32 14.07
CA GLY A 241 -7.10 -14.51 13.95
C GLY A 241 -6.91 -15.30 12.64
N LEU A 242 -6.11 -14.80 11.68
CA LEU A 242 -5.98 -15.38 10.35
C LEU A 242 -5.59 -16.87 10.37
N PRO A 243 -4.64 -17.34 11.22
CA PRO A 243 -4.31 -18.77 11.29
C PRO A 243 -5.53 -19.64 11.62
N SER A 244 -6.35 -19.21 12.59
CA SER A 244 -7.58 -19.91 12.98
C SER A 244 -8.64 -19.85 11.89
N ILE A 245 -8.82 -18.69 11.25
CA ILE A 245 -9.74 -18.53 10.11
C ILE A 245 -9.34 -19.48 8.97
N LEU A 246 -8.06 -19.53 8.61
CA LEU A 246 -7.57 -20.42 7.56
C LEU A 246 -7.70 -21.89 7.96
N SER A 247 -7.45 -22.25 9.22
CA SER A 247 -7.67 -23.61 9.73
C SER A 247 -9.13 -24.04 9.55
N ILE A 248 -10.09 -23.16 9.86
CA ILE A 248 -11.52 -23.41 9.67
C ILE A 248 -11.84 -23.54 8.18
N VAL A 249 -11.37 -22.60 7.35
CA VAL A 249 -11.57 -22.62 5.90
C VAL A 249 -11.04 -23.92 5.30
N TYR A 250 -9.81 -24.33 5.63
CA TYR A 250 -9.23 -25.59 5.14
C TYR A 250 -10.11 -26.78 5.52
N ALA A 251 -10.52 -26.89 6.78
CA ALA A 251 -11.36 -27.99 7.21
C ALA A 251 -12.69 -28.04 6.44
N LEU A 252 -13.39 -26.89 6.35
CA LEU A 252 -14.68 -26.80 5.66
C LEU A 252 -14.58 -27.10 4.17
N THR A 253 -13.51 -26.65 3.51
CA THR A 253 -13.29 -26.92 2.08
C THR A 253 -12.90 -28.36 1.79
N GLU A 254 -12.51 -29.14 2.80
CA GLU A 254 -12.28 -30.59 2.75
C GLU A 254 -13.47 -31.41 3.30
N GLY A 255 -14.61 -30.76 3.59
CA GLY A 255 -15.81 -31.42 4.08
C GLY A 255 -15.81 -31.76 5.57
N ALA A 256 -14.88 -31.20 6.35
CA ALA A 256 -14.83 -31.34 7.81
C ALA A 256 -15.34 -30.06 8.50
N ALA A 257 -16.31 -30.22 9.41
CA ALA A 257 -16.86 -29.10 10.18
C ALA A 257 -16.37 -29.17 11.65
N PRO A 258 -15.27 -28.47 12.00
CA PRO A 258 -14.76 -28.46 13.36
C PRO A 258 -15.79 -27.91 14.36
N ARG A 259 -15.74 -28.41 15.59
CA ARG A 259 -16.56 -27.93 16.72
C ARG A 259 -15.63 -27.47 17.86
N TRP A 260 -15.45 -26.17 17.99
CA TRP A 260 -14.65 -25.52 19.03
C TRP A 260 -15.53 -24.97 20.15
N GLY A 261 -16.76 -24.56 19.85
CA GLY A 261 -17.63 -23.85 20.79
C GLY A 261 -17.12 -22.43 21.06
N ASP A 262 -17.31 -21.95 22.29
CA ASP A 262 -16.85 -20.64 22.73
C ASP A 262 -15.41 -20.76 23.27
N VAL A 263 -14.44 -20.26 22.52
CA VAL A 263 -13.01 -20.35 22.85
C VAL A 263 -12.36 -18.98 22.88
N ARG A 264 -11.52 -18.75 23.89
CA ARG A 264 -10.62 -17.60 23.94
C ARG A 264 -9.26 -18.05 23.41
N ILE A 265 -8.73 -17.36 22.40
CA ILE A 265 -7.47 -17.71 21.73
C ILE A 265 -6.50 -16.55 21.78
N GLY A 266 -5.21 -16.83 21.98
CA GLY A 266 -4.18 -15.81 22.14
C GLY A 266 -3.15 -16.23 23.20
N PRO A 267 -2.13 -15.39 23.46
CA PRO A 267 -1.20 -15.63 24.56
C PRO A 267 -1.90 -15.55 25.91
N ASP A 268 -1.30 -16.15 26.93
CA ASP A 268 -1.71 -15.91 28.31
C ASP A 268 -1.55 -14.43 28.68
N PRO A 269 -2.37 -13.88 29.60
CA PRO A 269 -2.21 -12.52 30.08
C PRO A 269 -0.78 -12.27 30.57
N GLU A 270 -0.22 -11.13 30.17
CA GLU A 270 1.14 -10.75 30.57
C GLU A 270 1.21 -10.53 32.10
N ASP A 271 2.27 -11.04 32.72
CA ASP A 271 2.65 -10.74 34.10
C ASP A 271 3.24 -9.32 34.15
N PRO A 272 2.55 -8.33 34.76
CA PRO A 272 2.98 -6.93 34.69
C PRO A 272 4.34 -6.66 35.32
N GLU A 273 4.72 -7.44 36.34
CA GLU A 273 6.01 -7.28 37.01
C GLU A 273 7.16 -7.76 36.11
N LYS A 274 6.98 -8.93 35.47
CA LYS A 274 7.96 -9.45 34.50
C LYS A 274 8.05 -8.58 33.27
N ALA A 275 6.92 -8.10 32.75
CA ALA A 275 6.87 -7.19 31.63
C ALA A 275 7.62 -5.88 31.94
N GLY A 276 7.32 -5.25 33.08
CA GLY A 276 7.99 -4.02 33.51
C GLY A 276 9.50 -4.20 33.70
N LYS A 277 9.92 -5.31 34.31
CA LYS A 277 11.35 -5.63 34.45
C LYS A 277 12.04 -5.81 33.10
N TYR A 278 11.46 -6.62 32.21
CA TYR A 278 12.02 -6.87 30.89
C TYR A 278 12.15 -5.60 30.06
N LEU A 279 11.07 -4.81 29.99
CA LEU A 279 11.06 -3.58 29.19
C LEU A 279 12.01 -2.52 29.78
N ALA A 280 12.19 -2.47 31.10
CA ALA A 280 13.20 -1.61 31.72
C ALA A 280 14.64 -2.09 31.42
N GLU A 281 14.89 -3.41 31.39
CA GLU A 281 16.18 -3.97 30.98
C GLU A 281 16.47 -3.64 29.52
N LEU A 282 15.50 -3.89 28.63
CA LEU A 282 15.57 -3.55 27.20
C LEU A 282 15.82 -2.04 26.98
N ARG A 283 15.21 -1.18 27.79
CA ARG A 283 15.45 0.28 27.77
C ARG A 283 16.89 0.63 28.06
N ASN A 284 17.58 -0.12 28.90
CA ASN A 284 18.97 0.14 29.29
C ASN A 284 20.01 -0.45 28.32
N GLU A 285 19.63 -1.39 27.45
CA GLU A 285 20.54 -1.95 26.43
C GLU A 285 21.01 -0.87 25.45
N ASP A 286 22.27 -0.91 24.98
CA ASP A 286 22.78 0.06 24.00
C ASP A 286 22.25 -0.18 22.58
N THR A 287 20.93 -0.06 22.41
CA THR A 287 20.21 -0.28 21.16
C THR A 287 19.22 0.85 20.87
N ALA A 288 19.01 1.13 19.58
CA ALA A 288 18.00 2.07 19.10
C ALA A 288 17.49 1.62 17.73
N VAL A 289 16.24 1.97 17.42
CA VAL A 289 15.60 1.71 16.12
C VAL A 289 15.67 2.97 15.26
N ALA A 290 15.93 2.82 13.95
CA ALA A 290 15.77 3.90 12.98
C ALA A 290 15.46 3.36 11.57
N VAL A 291 14.24 3.59 11.10
CA VAL A 291 13.77 3.12 9.80
C VAL A 291 13.13 4.27 9.03
N LEU A 292 13.58 4.47 7.80
CA LEU A 292 13.00 5.37 6.82
C LEU A 292 11.83 4.67 6.10
N ALA A 293 10.63 5.22 6.25
CA ALA A 293 9.42 4.70 5.61
C ALA A 293 9.11 5.43 4.30
N ARG A 294 9.30 6.76 4.27
CA ARG A 294 9.02 7.62 3.13
C ARG A 294 10.12 8.65 2.92
N ALA A 295 10.41 8.92 1.66
CA ALA A 295 11.31 9.98 1.26
C ALA A 295 10.77 10.63 -0.01
N ALA A 296 10.72 11.96 -0.03
CA ALA A 296 10.37 12.75 -1.20
C ALA A 296 11.14 14.07 -1.20
N PHE A 297 11.19 14.71 -2.35
CA PHE A 297 11.56 16.13 -2.45
C PHE A 297 10.31 16.93 -2.79
N VAL A 298 10.04 17.97 -2.01
CA VAL A 298 9.03 18.99 -2.31
C VAL A 298 9.78 20.30 -2.46
N ASP A 299 9.76 20.84 -3.67
CA ASP A 299 10.64 21.94 -4.11
C ASP A 299 12.13 21.63 -3.83
N ASP A 300 12.76 22.39 -2.94
CA ASP A 300 14.15 22.23 -2.52
C ASP A 300 14.30 21.58 -1.13
N HIS A 301 13.18 21.11 -0.54
CA HIS A 301 13.16 20.50 0.78
C HIS A 301 13.02 18.98 0.68
N ALA A 302 13.91 18.25 1.34
CA ALA A 302 13.77 16.82 1.53
C ALA A 302 12.76 16.55 2.64
N ARG A 303 11.69 15.84 2.31
CA ARG A 303 10.70 15.34 3.25
C ARG A 303 10.98 13.88 3.54
N LEU A 304 11.50 13.60 4.73
CA LEU A 304 11.84 12.27 5.21
C LEU A 304 10.95 11.95 6.41
N SER A 305 10.36 10.75 6.42
CA SER A 305 9.62 10.27 7.57
C SER A 305 9.72 8.77 7.75
N GLY A 306 9.51 8.33 8.98
CA GLY A 306 9.61 6.95 9.40
C GLY A 306 9.50 6.87 10.92
N HIS A 307 10.23 5.94 11.51
CA HIS A 307 10.22 5.76 12.96
C HIS A 307 11.62 5.51 13.50
N ALA A 308 11.90 6.07 14.67
CA ALA A 308 13.12 5.89 15.41
C ALA A 308 12.82 6.07 16.90
N PHE A 309 13.19 5.10 17.73
CA PHE A 309 12.89 5.13 19.16
C PHE A 309 13.88 4.27 19.95
N LEU A 310 13.90 4.44 21.26
CA LEU A 310 14.64 3.59 22.18
C LEU A 310 13.74 2.41 22.61
N PRO A 311 14.11 1.14 22.36
CA PRO A 311 13.35 -0.02 22.81
C PRO A 311 13.11 -0.01 24.33
N GLY A 312 12.12 -0.76 24.80
CA GLY A 312 11.71 -0.78 26.21
C GLY A 312 10.90 0.44 26.67
N VAL A 313 10.64 0.51 27.98
CA VAL A 313 9.95 1.66 28.63
C VAL A 313 10.83 2.27 29.73
N PRO A 314 10.69 3.58 29.98
CA PRO A 314 11.34 4.21 31.12
C PRO A 314 10.94 3.56 32.45
N ARG A 315 11.86 3.49 33.41
CA ARG A 315 11.55 3.03 34.77
C ARG A 315 10.63 3.98 35.53
N GLU A 316 10.71 5.27 35.21
CA GLU A 316 9.96 6.34 35.87
C GLU A 316 9.10 7.05 34.83
N GLY A 317 7.80 6.73 34.80
CA GLY A 317 6.80 7.46 34.00
C GLY A 317 7.01 7.47 32.48
N GLU A 318 6.42 8.47 31.83
CA GLU A 318 6.64 8.76 30.41
C GLU A 318 7.89 9.62 30.25
N ALA A 319 8.73 9.32 29.25
CA ALA A 319 9.91 10.10 28.92
C ALA A 319 9.84 10.58 27.47
N ASP A 320 10.18 11.84 27.25
CA ASP A 320 10.17 12.44 25.92
C ASP A 320 11.43 12.05 25.13
N GLU A 321 11.21 11.60 23.89
CA GLU A 321 12.30 11.28 22.96
C GLU A 321 12.51 12.38 21.92
N VAL A 322 13.72 12.93 21.90
CA VAL A 322 14.18 13.90 20.90
C VAL A 322 14.97 13.17 19.81
N LYS A 323 14.68 13.50 18.55
CA LYS A 323 15.22 12.80 17.38
C LYS A 323 16.00 13.77 16.49
N ARG A 324 17.17 13.36 16.00
CA ARG A 324 17.99 14.13 15.05
C ARG A 324 18.50 13.24 13.93
N LEU A 325 18.32 13.68 12.68
CA LEU A 325 19.00 13.08 11.54
C LEU A 325 20.47 13.51 11.58
N VAL A 326 21.38 12.53 11.55
CA VAL A 326 22.82 12.79 11.49
C VAL A 326 23.36 12.23 10.18
N LEU A 327 23.93 13.11 9.38
CA LEU A 327 24.68 12.79 8.17
C LEU A 327 26.17 12.83 8.50
N GLU A 328 26.91 11.80 8.13
CA GLU A 328 28.34 11.70 8.41
C GLU A 328 29.14 11.45 7.14
N ARG A 329 30.29 12.13 7.05
CA ARG A 329 31.29 11.89 6.02
C ARG A 329 32.69 12.15 6.58
N GLN A 330 33.56 11.16 6.49
CA GLN A 330 34.98 11.28 6.86
C GLN A 330 35.20 11.83 8.29
N GLY A 331 34.34 11.46 9.24
CA GLY A 331 34.41 11.92 10.64
C GLY A 331 33.75 13.28 10.92
N GLU A 332 33.34 14.02 9.89
CA GLU A 332 32.51 15.22 10.05
C GLU A 332 31.03 14.85 10.11
N THR A 333 30.27 15.54 10.95
CA THR A 333 28.84 15.27 11.17
C THR A 333 27.99 16.52 11.01
N TRP A 334 26.85 16.36 10.33
CA TRP A 334 25.80 17.37 10.20
C TRP A 334 24.52 16.84 10.82
N ALA A 335 24.02 17.52 11.84
CA ALA A 335 22.81 17.13 12.56
C ALA A 335 21.65 18.06 12.21
N PHE A 336 20.48 17.46 11.98
CA PHE A 336 19.25 18.16 11.64
C PHE A 336 18.16 17.71 12.62
N PRO A 337 17.40 18.65 13.24
CA PRO A 337 16.30 18.27 14.12
C PRO A 337 15.21 17.53 13.35
N LEU A 338 14.55 16.60 14.02
CA LEU A 338 13.37 15.90 13.53
C LEU A 338 12.20 16.15 14.49
N GLU A 339 11.00 16.28 13.93
CA GLU A 339 9.76 16.30 14.68
C GLU A 339 9.39 14.87 15.08
N SER A 340 9.02 14.67 16.35
CA SER A 340 8.41 13.42 16.80
C SER A 340 6.97 13.36 16.32
N THR A 341 6.54 12.19 15.82
CA THR A 341 5.19 11.98 15.29
C THR A 341 4.59 10.70 15.84
N LYS A 342 3.25 10.67 15.97
CA LYS A 342 2.54 9.45 16.38
C LYS A 342 2.63 8.35 15.32
N GLU A 343 2.97 7.14 15.74
CA GLU A 343 2.90 5.92 14.94
C GLU A 343 2.19 4.78 15.69
N ILE A 344 0.94 4.57 15.32
CA ILE A 344 -0.06 3.77 16.05
C ILE A 344 0.01 2.26 15.78
N ARG A 345 1.12 1.77 15.23
CA ARG A 345 1.30 0.36 14.85
C ARG A 345 2.66 -0.22 15.27
N LEU A 346 3.52 0.58 15.89
CA LEU A 346 4.87 0.15 16.25
C LEU A 346 4.88 -0.96 17.28
N TYR A 347 3.94 -0.96 18.24
CA TYR A 347 3.79 -2.05 19.22
C TYR A 347 3.65 -3.44 18.62
N ARG A 348 3.10 -3.53 17.41
CA ARG A 348 2.92 -4.80 16.70
C ARG A 348 4.14 -5.11 15.86
N ASP A 349 4.64 -4.12 15.12
CA ASP A 349 5.75 -4.30 14.19
C ASP A 349 7.08 -4.56 14.93
N TYR A 350 7.15 -4.15 16.19
CA TYR A 350 8.26 -4.38 17.13
C TYR A 350 7.83 -5.12 18.40
N PHE A 351 6.72 -5.87 18.33
CA PHE A 351 6.36 -6.78 19.41
C PHE A 351 7.49 -7.80 19.57
N ASP A 352 7.98 -7.93 20.80
CA ASP A 352 8.99 -8.92 21.17
C ASP A 352 8.41 -9.84 22.24
N GLN A 353 9.00 -9.91 23.44
CA GLN A 353 8.48 -10.79 24.50
C GLN A 353 7.26 -10.20 25.22
N TYR A 354 7.18 -8.87 25.34
CA TYR A 354 6.12 -8.15 26.05
C TYR A 354 5.65 -6.93 25.25
N PHE A 355 4.40 -6.54 25.45
CA PHE A 355 3.80 -5.39 24.78
C PHE A 355 4.46 -4.06 25.19
N CYS A 356 4.78 -3.23 24.20
CA CYS A 356 5.17 -1.84 24.40
C CYS A 356 4.62 -0.98 23.26
N GLU A 357 4.00 0.16 23.57
CA GLU A 357 3.20 0.90 22.59
C GLU A 357 4.03 1.58 21.49
N TYR A 358 5.15 2.20 21.89
CA TYR A 358 6.00 3.04 21.05
C TYR A 358 5.25 4.13 20.26
N ALA A 359 4.14 4.65 20.79
CA ALA A 359 3.25 5.57 20.07
C ALA A 359 3.98 6.81 19.53
N GLU A 360 4.95 7.37 20.26
CA GLU A 360 5.73 8.55 19.85
C GLU A 360 7.02 8.22 19.10
N GLY A 361 7.17 6.96 18.66
CA GLY A 361 8.36 6.47 17.97
C GLY A 361 8.49 6.95 16.52
N GLY A 362 7.50 7.66 15.97
CA GLY A 362 7.58 8.23 14.63
C GLY A 362 8.50 9.46 14.55
N PHE A 363 9.01 9.75 13.36
CA PHE A 363 9.72 11.00 13.05
C PHE A 363 9.33 11.58 11.69
N SER A 364 9.46 12.89 11.56
CA SER A 364 9.35 13.64 10.32
C SER A 364 10.35 14.81 10.27
N THR A 365 10.71 15.24 9.06
CA THR A 365 11.41 16.51 8.84
C THR A 365 10.47 17.73 8.80
N GLY A 366 9.18 17.56 9.16
CA GLY A 366 8.16 18.60 9.07
C GLY A 366 7.96 19.11 7.64
N GLU A 367 8.05 20.43 7.47
CA GLU A 367 8.01 21.09 6.15
C GLU A 367 9.13 20.63 5.20
N GLY A 368 10.19 20.05 5.76
CA GLY A 368 11.31 19.43 5.07
C GLY A 368 12.63 20.14 5.40
N VAL A 369 13.74 19.47 5.08
CA VAL A 369 15.09 19.98 5.38
C VAL A 369 15.84 20.28 4.08
N THR A 370 16.58 21.39 4.06
CA THR A 370 17.50 21.71 2.97
C THR A 370 18.89 21.16 3.28
N PHE A 371 19.56 20.66 2.23
CA PHE A 371 20.94 20.16 2.29
C PHE A 371 21.90 21.06 1.50
N GLU A 372 21.51 22.32 1.30
CA GLU A 372 22.29 23.30 0.55
C GLU A 372 23.67 23.56 1.18
N SER A 373 23.78 23.58 2.51
CA SER A 373 25.04 23.80 3.22
C SER A 373 26.00 22.60 3.18
N LEU A 374 25.55 21.41 2.77
CA LEU A 374 26.40 20.23 2.71
C LEU A 374 27.46 20.37 1.61
N PRO A 375 28.71 19.93 1.84
CA PRO A 375 29.70 19.82 0.78
C PRO A 375 29.34 18.73 -0.24
N LEU A 376 29.96 18.77 -1.42
CA LEU A 376 29.85 17.67 -2.38
C LEU A 376 30.46 16.40 -1.79
N GLY A 377 29.72 15.29 -1.81
CA GLY A 377 30.14 14.02 -1.24
C GLY A 377 28.99 13.03 -1.07
N THR A 378 29.32 11.86 -0.51
CA THR A 378 28.34 10.88 -0.05
C THR A 378 28.40 10.82 1.47
N PHE A 379 27.22 10.85 2.09
CA PHE A 379 27.02 10.88 3.53
C PHE A 379 26.25 9.63 3.95
N GLU A 380 26.72 8.98 5.01
CA GLU A 380 25.98 7.92 5.68
C GLU A 380 24.94 8.55 6.61
N ALA A 381 23.69 8.09 6.54
CA ALA A 381 22.60 8.60 7.37
C ALA A 381 22.38 7.71 8.60
N SER A 382 22.13 8.38 9.72
CA SER A 382 21.85 7.78 11.03
C SER A 382 20.85 8.66 11.77
N ILE A 383 20.16 8.12 12.76
CA ILE A 383 19.33 8.91 13.67
C ILE A 383 19.92 8.81 15.06
N CYS A 384 20.07 9.97 15.71
CA CYS A 384 20.30 10.06 17.14
C CYS A 384 18.96 10.21 17.84
N VAL A 385 18.68 9.33 18.80
CA VAL A 385 17.51 9.39 19.68
C VAL A 385 18.02 9.64 21.10
N SER A 386 17.48 10.68 21.74
CA SER A 386 17.88 11.10 23.07
C SER A 386 16.66 11.14 23.99
N SER A 387 16.80 10.62 25.21
CA SER A 387 15.85 10.81 26.31
C SER A 387 16.57 11.66 27.37
N PRO A 388 16.31 12.98 27.43
CA PRO A 388 16.99 13.87 28.37
C PRO A 388 16.73 13.52 29.84
N ASP A 389 15.51 13.12 30.16
CA ASP A 389 15.09 12.78 31.52
C ASP A 389 15.83 11.55 32.05
N GLU A 390 16.03 10.55 31.17
CA GLU A 390 16.78 9.34 31.49
C GLU A 390 18.29 9.48 31.27
N LYS A 391 18.74 10.62 30.70
CA LYS A 391 20.13 10.88 30.28
C LYS A 391 20.66 9.82 29.30
N ILE A 392 19.78 9.32 28.42
CA ILE A 392 20.13 8.37 27.37
C ILE A 392 20.34 9.12 26.05
N GLU A 393 21.42 8.81 25.33
CA GLU A 393 21.64 9.27 23.96
C GLU A 393 22.21 8.12 23.13
N ARG A 394 21.51 7.72 22.07
CA ARG A 394 21.93 6.62 21.19
C ARG A 394 21.83 7.01 19.74
N ARG A 395 22.83 6.60 18.96
CA ARG A 395 22.89 6.84 17.51
C ARG A 395 22.91 5.50 16.79
N THR A 396 21.97 5.31 15.87
CA THR A 396 21.88 4.08 15.07
C THR A 396 21.77 4.41 13.57
N ARG A 397 22.16 3.46 12.72
CA ARG A 397 22.11 3.65 11.26
C ARG A 397 20.66 3.73 10.80
N LEU A 398 20.36 4.71 9.94
CA LEU A 398 19.06 4.80 9.30
C LEU A 398 19.00 3.77 8.18
N ILE A 399 18.04 2.85 8.23
CA ILE A 399 17.81 1.84 7.18
C ILE A 399 16.47 2.07 6.48
N ALA A 400 16.26 1.47 5.31
CA ALA A 400 14.96 1.47 4.64
C ALA A 400 14.53 0.04 4.32
N GLN A 401 13.34 -0.37 4.76
CA GLN A 401 12.83 -1.72 4.47
C GLN A 401 12.49 -1.91 2.98
N LYS A 402 12.05 -0.84 2.33
CA LYS A 402 11.82 -0.76 0.88
C LYS A 402 12.95 0.03 0.24
N ILE A 403 13.26 -0.29 -1.02
CA ILE A 403 14.28 0.46 -1.78
C ILE A 403 13.81 1.90 -1.95
N VAL A 404 14.66 2.84 -1.56
CA VAL A 404 14.50 4.28 -1.81
C VAL A 404 15.57 4.69 -2.82
N ASP A 405 15.18 5.39 -3.89
CA ASP A 405 16.07 6.08 -4.83
C ASP A 405 15.33 7.30 -5.37
N ILE A 406 15.48 8.42 -4.68
CA ILE A 406 14.89 9.71 -5.07
C ILE A 406 16.01 10.69 -5.38
N ARG A 407 15.75 11.59 -6.35
CA ARG A 407 16.76 12.53 -6.86
C ARG A 407 16.14 13.88 -7.17
N ARG A 408 16.89 14.94 -6.92
CA ARG A 408 16.47 16.32 -7.19
C ARG A 408 17.69 17.16 -7.54
N SER A 409 17.50 18.09 -8.47
CA SER A 409 18.49 19.13 -8.74
C SER A 409 18.28 20.30 -7.79
N MET A 410 19.36 20.82 -7.20
CA MET A 410 19.37 21.96 -6.29
C MET A 410 20.54 22.87 -6.68
N GLY A 411 20.23 23.99 -7.32
CA GLY A 411 21.23 24.95 -7.82
C GLY A 411 22.23 24.31 -8.78
N ASP A 412 23.47 24.16 -8.32
CA ASP A 412 24.61 23.61 -9.07
C ASP A 412 24.87 22.12 -8.80
N SER A 413 23.99 21.48 -8.03
CA SER A 413 24.18 20.12 -7.50
C SER A 413 22.97 19.22 -7.76
N GLU A 414 23.21 17.91 -7.82
CA GLU A 414 22.18 16.88 -7.71
C GLU A 414 22.25 16.26 -6.31
N LEU A 415 21.11 16.22 -5.64
CA LEU A 415 20.88 15.49 -4.40
C LEU A 415 20.23 14.15 -4.70
N ILE A 416 20.74 13.10 -4.06
CA ILE A 416 20.28 11.72 -4.22
C ILE A 416 20.11 11.14 -2.83
N VAL A 417 18.91 10.62 -2.52
CA VAL A 417 18.69 9.82 -1.31
C VAL A 417 18.46 8.38 -1.76
N LYS A 418 19.35 7.50 -1.34
CA LYS A 418 19.28 6.06 -1.61
C LYS A 418 19.22 5.27 -0.31
N GLY A 419 18.30 4.33 -0.22
CA GLY A 419 18.07 3.56 1.00
C GLY A 419 17.74 2.11 0.74
N ASN A 420 18.25 1.22 1.59
CA ASN A 420 17.85 -0.17 1.69
C ASN A 420 18.12 -0.70 3.11
N LYS A 421 18.01 -2.01 3.31
CA LYS A 421 18.19 -2.66 4.63
C LYS A 421 19.60 -2.50 5.21
N ASN A 422 20.60 -2.14 4.40
CA ASN A 422 21.98 -1.97 4.85
C ASN A 422 22.27 -0.53 5.30
N GLY A 423 21.43 0.44 4.91
CA GLY A 423 21.58 1.84 5.25
C GLY A 423 20.93 2.79 4.25
N VAL A 424 20.85 4.05 4.67
CA VAL A 424 20.44 5.19 3.86
C VAL A 424 21.67 6.08 3.64
N LYS A 425 21.85 6.51 2.39
CA LYS A 425 22.92 7.40 1.96
C LYS A 425 22.32 8.62 1.29
N LEU A 426 22.89 9.77 1.61
CA LEU A 426 22.65 11.01 0.88
C LEU A 426 23.89 11.30 0.03
N THR A 427 23.71 11.54 -1.26
CA THR A 427 24.80 11.98 -2.15
C THR A 427 24.49 13.36 -2.69
N LYS A 428 25.39 14.31 -2.47
CA LYS A 428 25.40 15.60 -3.14
C LYS A 428 26.56 15.61 -4.14
N ARG A 429 26.26 15.75 -5.42
CA ARG A 429 27.29 15.82 -6.48
C ARG A 429 27.01 17.00 -7.40
N SER A 430 28.01 17.45 -8.16
CA SER A 430 27.78 18.51 -9.14
C SER A 430 26.69 18.10 -10.14
N ILE A 431 25.86 19.05 -10.56
CA ILE A 431 24.86 18.88 -11.62
C ILE A 431 25.48 18.84 -13.03
N VAL A 432 26.79 19.11 -13.13
CA VAL A 432 27.57 18.94 -14.35
C VAL A 432 28.43 17.69 -14.22
N GLY A 433 28.08 16.70 -15.02
CA GLY A 433 28.76 15.41 -15.08
C GLY A 433 29.82 15.35 -16.18
N SER A 434 30.24 14.13 -16.51
CA SER A 434 31.24 13.89 -17.54
C SER A 434 30.66 14.13 -18.94
N ASP A 435 31.42 14.79 -19.80
CA ASP A 435 31.19 14.82 -21.25
C ASP A 435 31.96 13.66 -21.89
N THR A 436 31.24 12.69 -22.43
CA THR A 436 31.82 11.47 -23.03
C THR A 436 31.08 11.11 -24.31
N ASP A 437 31.76 10.49 -25.28
CA ASP A 437 31.14 9.97 -26.51
C ASP A 437 30.39 8.64 -26.28
N GLY A 438 30.49 8.09 -25.07
CA GLY A 438 29.77 6.89 -24.65
C GLY A 438 28.25 7.08 -24.52
N VAL A 439 27.74 8.31 -24.56
CA VAL A 439 26.29 8.60 -24.56
C VAL A 439 25.81 9.04 -25.94
N ARG A 440 24.52 8.86 -26.21
CA ARG A 440 23.88 9.40 -27.42
C ARG A 440 23.15 10.67 -27.06
N PHE A 441 23.43 11.75 -27.78
CA PHE A 441 22.81 13.06 -27.57
C PHE A 441 22.51 13.76 -28.89
N SER A 442 21.32 14.35 -29.01
CA SER A 442 20.96 15.24 -30.11
C SER A 442 19.86 16.18 -29.67
N LEU A 443 20.15 17.48 -29.68
CA LEU A 443 19.13 18.51 -29.49
C LEU A 443 18.24 18.57 -30.74
N LYS A 444 16.92 18.46 -30.58
CA LYS A 444 15.96 18.51 -31.68
C LYS A 444 15.29 19.86 -31.80
N ASN A 445 14.93 20.45 -30.66
CA ASN A 445 14.31 21.76 -30.61
C ASN A 445 14.75 22.48 -29.33
N SER A 446 14.95 23.79 -29.46
CA SER A 446 15.34 24.66 -28.36
C SER A 446 14.93 26.08 -28.70
N TRP A 447 14.28 26.76 -27.76
CA TRP A 447 13.87 28.14 -27.94
C TRP A 447 13.82 28.87 -26.59
N LYS A 448 13.82 30.20 -26.67
CA LYS A 448 13.63 31.09 -25.53
C LYS A 448 12.54 32.10 -25.89
N ARG A 449 11.57 32.28 -25.01
CA ARG A 449 10.51 33.30 -25.09
C ARG A 449 10.44 33.98 -23.73
N ASP A 450 10.72 35.27 -23.66
CA ASP A 450 10.69 36.06 -22.42
C ASP A 450 11.51 35.48 -21.26
N ARG A 451 10.86 34.92 -20.24
CA ARG A 451 11.52 34.23 -19.11
C ARG A 451 11.33 32.72 -19.15
N THR A 452 10.90 32.18 -20.29
CA THR A 452 10.68 30.75 -20.52
C THR A 452 11.73 30.18 -21.46
N VAL A 453 12.39 29.11 -21.05
CA VAL A 453 13.41 28.39 -21.85
C VAL A 453 12.92 26.97 -22.12
N HIS A 454 13.02 26.55 -23.37
CA HIS A 454 12.67 25.20 -23.81
C HIS A 454 13.86 24.49 -24.44
N ALA A 455 14.00 23.20 -24.13
CA ALA A 455 14.92 22.29 -24.77
C ALA A 455 14.30 20.89 -24.82
N GLU A 456 14.44 20.23 -25.95
CA GLU A 456 14.08 18.83 -26.12
C GLU A 456 15.00 18.12 -27.11
N GLY A 457 15.14 16.82 -26.94
CA GLY A 457 15.99 16.03 -27.79
C GLY A 457 16.22 14.62 -27.30
N VAL A 458 17.14 13.93 -27.95
CA VAL A 458 17.54 12.57 -27.62
C VAL A 458 18.70 12.65 -26.63
N PHE A 459 18.61 11.89 -25.54
CA PHE A 459 19.72 11.68 -24.63
C PHE A 459 19.58 10.34 -23.91
N PHE A 460 20.44 9.36 -24.20
CA PHE A 460 20.46 8.07 -23.49
C PHE A 460 21.87 7.47 -23.44
N LEU A 461 22.03 6.45 -22.58
CA LEU A 461 23.25 5.66 -22.43
C LEU A 461 23.05 4.28 -23.11
N PRO A 462 23.74 4.00 -24.23
CA PRO A 462 23.77 2.66 -24.84
C PRO A 462 24.14 1.57 -23.83
N GLY A 463 23.53 0.39 -23.97
CA GLY A 463 23.67 -0.74 -23.06
C GLY A 463 22.78 -0.69 -21.81
N ARG A 464 22.04 0.41 -21.59
CA ARG A 464 21.05 0.53 -20.51
C ARG A 464 19.69 0.91 -21.07
N ASN A 465 18.74 -0.02 -21.01
CA ASN A 465 17.40 0.17 -21.57
C ASN A 465 16.70 1.41 -20.99
N ALA A 466 16.10 2.20 -21.88
CA ALA A 466 15.21 3.32 -21.59
C ALA A 466 13.78 2.97 -22.04
N GLU A 467 13.19 1.96 -21.41
CA GLU A 467 11.87 1.41 -21.76
C GLU A 467 10.69 2.09 -21.05
N LYS A 468 10.99 2.90 -20.02
CA LYS A 468 9.99 3.55 -19.16
C LYS A 468 10.41 4.96 -18.77
N LYS A 469 9.42 5.77 -18.33
CA LYS A 469 9.60 7.18 -17.98
C LYS A 469 10.72 7.43 -16.97
N ASN A 470 10.88 6.57 -15.98
CA ASN A 470 11.84 6.74 -14.88
C ASN A 470 13.20 6.05 -15.09
N HIS A 471 13.60 5.79 -16.34
CA HIS A 471 14.90 5.16 -16.61
C HIS A 471 16.11 6.05 -16.24
N ALA A 472 15.93 7.37 -16.31
CA ALA A 472 16.91 8.41 -16.00
C ALA A 472 16.20 9.68 -15.52
N MET A 473 16.95 10.57 -14.88
CA MET A 473 16.52 11.94 -14.61
C MET A 473 17.27 12.90 -15.54
N TYR A 474 16.57 13.89 -16.08
CA TYR A 474 17.14 14.89 -16.98
C TYR A 474 17.05 16.28 -16.35
N TYR A 475 18.06 17.10 -16.60
CA TYR A 475 18.12 18.46 -16.08
C TYR A 475 18.57 19.43 -17.17
N LEU A 476 17.86 20.55 -17.31
CA LEU A 476 18.34 21.71 -18.05
C LEU A 476 19.30 22.48 -17.13
N VAL A 477 20.51 22.74 -17.58
CA VAL A 477 21.55 23.42 -16.79
C VAL A 477 21.98 24.70 -17.50
N LEU A 478 21.87 25.82 -16.79
CA LEU A 478 22.27 27.16 -17.24
C LEU A 478 23.48 27.63 -16.42
N GLN A 479 24.64 27.74 -17.07
CA GLN A 479 25.88 28.18 -16.43
C GLN A 479 26.32 29.53 -16.97
N GLY A 480 26.48 30.52 -16.09
CA GLY A 480 26.92 31.86 -16.45
C GLY A 480 27.76 32.50 -15.35
N ARG A 481 28.15 33.76 -15.53
CA ARG A 481 28.93 34.51 -14.53
C ARG A 481 28.20 34.67 -13.18
N ARG A 482 26.87 34.58 -13.19
CA ARG A 482 26.01 34.73 -12.00
C ARG A 482 25.73 33.42 -11.27
N GLY A 483 26.28 32.29 -11.73
CA GLY A 483 26.11 30.99 -11.10
C GLY A 483 25.68 29.89 -12.06
N CYS A 484 25.34 28.75 -11.48
CA CYS A 484 24.82 27.57 -12.16
C CYS A 484 23.40 27.29 -11.64
N PHE A 485 22.45 27.19 -12.56
CA PHE A 485 21.05 26.95 -12.27
C PHE A 485 20.59 25.70 -12.99
N SER A 486 19.77 24.89 -12.34
CA SER A 486 19.31 23.63 -12.91
C SER A 486 17.82 23.43 -12.70
N PHE A 487 17.18 22.82 -13.70
CA PHE A 487 15.74 22.62 -13.74
C PHE A 487 15.42 21.21 -14.21
N PRO A 488 14.46 20.50 -13.59
CA PRO A 488 14.08 19.16 -14.03
C PRO A 488 13.43 19.18 -15.42
N LEU A 489 13.79 18.20 -16.22
CA LEU A 489 13.19 17.88 -17.52
C LEU A 489 12.43 16.55 -17.42
N GLU A 490 11.52 16.31 -18.37
CA GLU A 490 10.75 15.08 -18.46
C GLU A 490 11.31 14.12 -19.51
N ALA A 491 11.27 12.82 -19.20
CA ALA A 491 11.41 11.78 -20.21
C ALA A 491 10.06 11.58 -20.93
N LYS A 492 10.11 11.46 -22.26
CA LYS A 492 8.94 11.23 -23.12
C LYS A 492 9.20 10.06 -24.06
N LYS A 493 8.19 9.22 -24.30
CA LYS A 493 8.28 8.16 -25.31
C LYS A 493 8.34 8.78 -26.71
N ASN A 494 9.42 8.58 -27.44
CA ASN A 494 9.58 9.03 -28.82
C ASN A 494 10.50 8.09 -29.62
N VAL A 495 9.91 7.03 -30.19
CA VAL A 495 10.64 6.00 -30.94
C VAL A 495 11.26 6.56 -32.22
N GLY A 496 10.52 7.42 -32.94
CA GLY A 496 10.98 8.01 -34.19
C GLY A 496 12.22 8.87 -34.01
N ALA A 497 12.30 9.63 -32.91
CA ALA A 497 13.47 10.45 -32.61
C ALA A 497 14.66 9.64 -32.09
N THR A 498 14.44 8.58 -31.30
CA THR A 498 15.50 7.83 -30.62
C THR A 498 16.14 6.75 -31.50
N ARG A 499 15.36 6.04 -32.33
CA ARG A 499 15.82 4.93 -33.18
C ARG A 499 16.99 5.29 -34.11
N PRO A 500 17.06 6.48 -34.74
CA PRO A 500 18.20 6.87 -35.57
C PRO A 500 19.54 6.97 -34.82
N HIS A 501 19.53 7.05 -33.49
CA HIS A 501 20.73 7.16 -32.66
C HIS A 501 21.20 5.80 -32.11
N VAL A 502 20.47 4.72 -32.38
CA VAL A 502 20.82 3.35 -31.96
C VAL A 502 21.77 2.77 -33.00
N THR A 503 22.95 2.31 -32.57
CA THR A 503 23.96 1.75 -33.47
C THR A 503 23.60 0.35 -33.94
N SER A 504 24.07 -0.03 -35.12
CA SER A 504 23.92 -1.41 -35.61
C SER A 504 24.54 -2.39 -34.61
N GLY A 505 23.79 -3.44 -34.23
CA GLY A 505 24.19 -4.42 -33.22
C GLY A 505 23.79 -4.08 -31.77
N ASP A 506 23.29 -2.87 -31.51
CA ASP A 506 22.72 -2.53 -30.21
C ASP A 506 21.28 -3.07 -30.12
N VAL A 507 21.08 -4.03 -29.23
CA VAL A 507 19.78 -4.69 -28.97
C VAL A 507 18.97 -4.00 -27.87
N GLY A 508 19.47 -2.88 -27.33
CA GLY A 508 18.80 -2.14 -26.28
C GLY A 508 17.55 -1.40 -26.77
N THR A 509 16.58 -1.24 -25.87
CA THR A 509 15.35 -0.48 -26.15
C THR A 509 15.43 0.91 -25.52
N TYR A 510 15.35 1.96 -26.34
CA TYR A 510 15.57 3.34 -25.90
C TYR A 510 14.37 4.27 -26.10
N HIS A 511 13.15 3.72 -26.17
CA HIS A 511 11.94 4.46 -26.54
C HIS A 511 11.67 5.72 -25.69
N TRP A 512 12.12 5.74 -24.43
CA TRP A 512 11.99 6.88 -23.51
C TRP A 512 13.26 7.73 -23.37
N GLY A 513 14.29 7.48 -24.18
CA GLY A 513 15.54 8.25 -24.23
C GLY A 513 15.40 9.64 -24.87
N TYR A 514 14.20 10.23 -24.84
CA TYR A 514 13.91 11.56 -25.34
C TYR A 514 13.52 12.46 -24.16
N PHE A 515 14.27 13.54 -23.95
CA PHE A 515 13.99 14.53 -22.93
C PHE A 515 13.21 15.71 -23.52
N THR A 516 12.42 16.37 -22.70
CA THR A 516 11.73 17.62 -23.04
C THR A 516 11.45 18.44 -21.79
N THR A 517 11.19 19.73 -21.92
CA THR A 517 10.65 20.50 -20.78
C THR A 517 9.27 19.99 -20.40
N PRO A 518 8.86 20.14 -19.14
CA PRO A 518 7.53 19.73 -18.68
C PRO A 518 6.42 20.15 -19.64
N GLY A 519 5.59 19.20 -20.06
CA GLY A 519 4.45 19.46 -20.95
C GLY A 519 4.80 20.06 -22.33
N THR A 520 6.07 20.05 -22.76
CA THR A 520 6.57 20.73 -23.97
C THR A 520 6.35 22.26 -23.99
N THR A 521 6.06 22.90 -22.85
CA THR A 521 5.71 24.33 -22.77
C THR A 521 6.89 25.24 -22.40
N GLY A 522 8.06 24.68 -22.11
CA GLY A 522 9.21 25.40 -21.58
C GLY A 522 9.20 25.50 -20.05
N ILE A 523 10.30 25.97 -19.48
CA ILE A 523 10.52 26.16 -18.05
C ILE A 523 10.67 27.65 -17.77
N ASP A 524 9.93 28.15 -16.78
CA ASP A 524 10.12 29.50 -16.27
C ASP A 524 11.46 29.60 -15.52
N VAL A 525 12.30 30.51 -15.99
CA VAL A 525 13.62 30.84 -15.44
C VAL A 525 13.64 32.24 -14.85
N SER A 526 12.49 32.77 -14.42
CA SER A 526 12.33 34.10 -13.81
C SER A 526 13.23 34.34 -12.59
N ALA A 527 13.58 33.29 -11.85
CA ALA A 527 14.53 33.35 -10.74
C ALA A 527 16.01 33.48 -11.17
N VAL A 528 16.34 33.22 -12.44
CA VAL A 528 17.73 33.25 -12.94
C VAL A 528 18.14 34.68 -13.31
N PRO A 529 19.20 35.28 -12.73
CA PRO A 529 19.59 36.66 -13.02
C PRO A 529 19.81 36.94 -14.52
N ALA A 530 19.62 38.19 -14.94
CA ALA A 530 19.92 38.61 -16.32
C ALA A 530 21.40 38.34 -16.67
N GLY A 531 21.66 37.85 -17.88
CA GLY A 531 23.02 37.52 -18.34
C GLY A 531 23.07 36.51 -19.49
N ARG A 532 24.29 36.18 -19.91
CA ARG A 532 24.57 35.12 -20.89
C ARG A 532 24.89 33.82 -20.17
N TYR A 533 24.20 32.75 -20.55
CA TYR A 533 24.34 31.42 -19.97
C TYR A 533 24.69 30.40 -21.05
N ARG A 534 25.63 29.52 -20.75
CA ARG A 534 25.84 28.27 -21.48
C ARG A 534 24.71 27.31 -21.09
N MET A 535 24.01 26.80 -22.09
CA MET A 535 22.92 25.85 -21.89
C MET A 535 23.45 24.43 -22.14
N SER A 536 23.19 23.54 -21.18
CA SER A 536 23.54 22.12 -21.27
C SER A 536 22.37 21.28 -20.77
N VAL A 537 22.36 20.01 -21.14
CA VAL A 537 21.44 19.02 -20.57
C VAL A 537 22.27 17.99 -19.82
N SER A 538 21.91 17.73 -18.58
CA SER A 538 22.50 16.68 -17.75
C SER A 538 21.54 15.49 -17.64
N MET A 539 22.07 14.27 -17.71
CA MET A 539 21.33 13.02 -17.54
C MET A 539 21.95 12.21 -16.40
N SER A 540 21.14 11.92 -15.39
CA SER A 540 21.45 11.07 -14.25
C SER A 540 20.95 9.65 -14.51
N ALA A 541 21.88 8.74 -14.83
CA ALA A 541 21.56 7.37 -15.21
C ALA A 541 22.64 6.41 -14.69
N GLY A 542 22.21 5.26 -14.16
CA GLY A 542 23.14 4.19 -13.72
C GLY A 542 24.10 4.56 -12.60
N GLY A 543 23.76 5.58 -11.80
CA GLY A 543 24.65 6.08 -10.74
C GLY A 543 25.66 7.12 -11.22
N SER A 544 25.74 7.38 -12.53
CA SER A 544 26.58 8.42 -13.13
C SER A 544 25.76 9.65 -13.51
N LEU A 545 26.45 10.74 -13.80
CA LEU A 545 25.88 11.95 -14.38
C LEU A 545 26.65 12.28 -15.65
N PHE A 546 25.92 12.53 -16.74
CA PHE A 546 26.49 12.87 -18.04
C PHE A 546 25.96 14.22 -18.46
N THR A 547 26.78 15.09 -19.03
CA THR A 547 26.35 16.42 -19.48
C THR A 547 26.75 16.65 -20.93
N LYS A 548 25.82 17.15 -21.73
CA LYS A 548 26.06 17.54 -23.12
C LYS A 548 25.61 18.97 -23.37
N ARG A 549 26.41 19.70 -24.14
CA ARG A 549 26.13 21.09 -24.50
C ARG A 549 24.89 21.16 -25.40
N ALA A 550 23.97 22.05 -25.04
CA ALA A 550 22.72 22.30 -25.76
C ALA A 550 22.63 23.72 -26.35
N GLY A 551 23.72 24.50 -26.27
CA GLY A 551 23.82 25.83 -26.89
C GLY A 551 24.13 26.92 -25.88
N SER A 552 23.55 28.10 -26.08
CA SER A 552 23.65 29.25 -25.18
C SER A 552 22.36 30.06 -25.22
N VAL A 553 22.01 30.68 -24.10
CA VAL A 553 20.84 31.54 -23.96
C VAL A 553 21.23 32.87 -23.33
N VAL A 554 20.57 33.95 -23.75
CA VAL A 554 20.71 35.28 -23.15
C VAL A 554 19.39 35.63 -22.46
N LEU A 555 19.45 35.92 -21.17
CA LEU A 555 18.31 36.29 -20.35
C LEU A 555 18.33 37.80 -20.09
N GLY A 556 17.21 38.47 -20.40
CA GLY A 556 16.99 39.88 -20.08
C GLY A 556 16.68 40.09 -18.60
N LYS A 557 16.46 41.35 -18.19
CA LYS A 557 15.92 41.65 -16.86
C LYS A 557 14.50 41.07 -16.74
N ALA A 558 14.13 40.60 -15.55
CA ALA A 558 12.73 40.36 -15.25
C ALA A 558 12.05 41.72 -15.13
N ASP A 559 10.88 41.87 -15.77
CA ASP A 559 10.06 43.08 -15.70
C ASP A 559 9.38 43.21 -14.33
#